data_AF-A0A3M9ZL41-F1
#
_entry.id   AF-A0A3M9ZL41-F1
#
_cell.length_a   1.000
_cell.length_b   1.000
_cell.length_c   1.000
_cell.angle_alpha   90.00
_cell.angle_beta   90.00
_cell.angle_gamma   90.00
#
_symmetry.space_group_name_H-M   'P 1'
#
loop_
_entity.id
_entity.type
_entity.pdbx_description
1 polymer ?
#
loop_
_entity_poly.entity_id
_entity_poly.type
_entity_poly.pdbx_seq_one_letter_code
_entity_poly.pdbx_strand_id
1 'polypeptide(L)'
;MAAQAGLKADSPLDRAVSETKRYAARIVGDPGACPMFPHVNEHNGAAETFCYVQGYLAGLVASSGQRPTKAEMDELVHETLNDPNVCDMAVKMQADVKFLDTRYPPREY
;
A
#
# COMPACT_ATOMS: atom_id res chain seq x y z
N MET A 1 31.43 12.64 4.77
CA MET A 1 31.53 11.31 5.42
C MET A 1 30.14 10.72 5.44
N ALA A 2 29.94 9.60 4.75
CA ALA A 2 28.64 8.95 4.61
C ALA A 2 28.30 8.22 5.91
N ALA A 3 27.17 8.56 6.52
CA ALA A 3 26.58 7.77 7.58
C ALA A 3 25.76 6.65 6.92
N GLN A 4 26.39 5.50 6.71
CA GLN A 4 25.66 4.25 6.54
C GLN A 4 25.06 3.89 7.90
N ALA A 5 23.83 4.34 8.16
CA ALA A 5 23.01 3.79 9.22
C ALA A 5 22.53 2.42 8.74
N GLY A 6 23.17 1.37 9.24
CA GLY A 6 22.71 0.01 9.01
C GLY A 6 21.29 -0.15 9.53
N LEU A 7 20.36 -0.41 8.62
CA LEU A 7 19.00 -0.86 8.88
C LEU A 7 19.07 -2.17 9.68
N LYS A 8 19.11 -2.07 11.00
CA LYS A 8 18.89 -3.22 11.88
C LYS A 8 17.40 -3.52 11.88
N ALA A 9 17.04 -4.69 11.40
CA ALA A 9 15.69 -5.25 11.40
C ALA A 9 15.16 -5.59 12.82
N ASP A 10 15.38 -4.71 13.80
CA ASP A 10 15.11 -4.97 15.23
C ASP A 10 14.14 -3.96 15.88
N SER A 11 13.71 -2.89 15.18
CA SER A 11 12.71 -1.98 15.76
C SER A 11 11.28 -2.51 15.55
N PRO A 12 10.34 -2.23 16.47
CA PRO A 12 8.94 -2.57 16.27
C PRO A 12 8.33 -1.96 14.99
N LEU A 13 8.87 -0.84 14.50
CA LEU A 13 8.45 -0.18 13.26
C LEU A 13 8.93 -0.95 12.03
N ASP A 14 10.19 -1.41 12.02
CA ASP A 14 10.72 -2.26 10.94
C ASP A 14 9.93 -3.57 10.85
N ARG A 15 9.53 -4.11 12.01
CA ARG A 15 8.67 -5.28 12.07
C ARG A 15 7.29 -5.01 11.46
N ALA A 16 6.68 -3.85 11.74
CA ALA A 16 5.40 -3.47 11.14
C ALA A 16 5.49 -3.36 9.61
N VAL A 17 6.56 -2.76 9.08
CA VAL A 17 6.82 -2.69 7.64
C VAL A 17 7.04 -4.09 7.05
N SER A 18 7.92 -4.90 7.66
CA SER A 18 8.22 -6.25 7.19
C SER A 18 6.99 -7.16 7.19
N GLU A 19 6.17 -7.11 8.25
CA GLU A 19 4.92 -7.86 8.33
C GLU A 19 3.90 -7.38 7.30
N THR A 20 3.81 -6.08 7.03
CA THR A 20 2.94 -5.53 5.96
C THR A 20 3.38 -6.04 4.59
N LYS A 21 4.67 -5.98 4.26
CA LYS A 21 5.22 -6.48 2.99
C LYS A 21 5.01 -7.99 2.81
N ARG A 22 5.27 -8.78 3.87
CA ARG A 22 5.00 -10.22 3.87
C ARG A 22 3.52 -10.53 3.68
N TYR A 23 2.65 -9.74 4.27
CA TYR A 23 1.22 -9.91 4.11
C TYR A 23 0.78 -9.60 2.68
N ALA A 24 1.25 -8.50 2.08
CA ALA A 24 1.02 -8.19 0.67
C ALA A 24 1.50 -9.34 -0.25
N ALA A 25 2.73 -9.84 -0.05
CA ALA A 25 3.28 -10.97 -0.79
C ALA A 25 2.47 -12.26 -0.65
N ARG A 26 1.78 -12.47 0.48
CA ARG A 26 0.91 -13.65 0.66
C ARG A 26 -0.39 -13.57 -0.13
N ILE A 27 -0.94 -12.37 -0.31
CA ILE A 27 -2.25 -12.18 -0.93
C ILE A 27 -2.16 -11.71 -2.38
N VAL A 28 -1.00 -11.29 -2.87
CA VAL A 28 -0.80 -10.79 -4.25
C VAL A 28 -1.22 -11.77 -5.35
N GLY A 29 -1.23 -13.08 -5.07
CA GLY A 29 -1.70 -14.09 -6.00
C GLY A 29 -3.21 -14.08 -6.22
N ASP A 30 -3.98 -13.72 -5.17
CA ASP A 30 -5.43 -13.59 -5.21
C ASP A 30 -5.90 -12.59 -4.12
N PRO A 31 -5.78 -11.27 -4.38
CA PRO A 31 -6.15 -10.26 -3.39
C PRO A 31 -7.66 -10.30 -3.07
N GLY A 32 -8.49 -10.68 -4.03
CA GLY A 32 -9.94 -10.75 -3.89
C GLY A 32 -10.43 -11.86 -2.95
N ALA A 33 -9.62 -12.91 -2.74
CA ALA A 33 -9.91 -13.94 -1.73
C ALA A 33 -9.67 -13.48 -0.29
N CYS A 34 -9.01 -12.34 -0.07
CA CYS A 34 -8.84 -11.80 1.28
C CYS A 34 -10.16 -11.19 1.78
N PRO A 35 -10.76 -11.69 2.87
CA PRO A 35 -12.08 -11.25 3.34
C PRO A 35 -12.08 -9.80 3.86
N MET A 36 -10.92 -9.26 4.18
CA MET A 36 -10.75 -7.87 4.63
C MET A 36 -10.34 -6.93 3.50
N PHE A 37 -9.95 -7.46 2.34
CA PHE A 37 -9.60 -6.63 1.19
C PHE A 37 -10.89 -6.07 0.59
N PRO A 38 -10.96 -4.76 0.31
CA PRO A 38 -12.19 -4.17 -0.20
C PRO A 38 -12.54 -4.79 -1.55
N HIS A 39 -13.85 -4.97 -1.81
CA HIS A 39 -14.32 -5.17 -3.17
C HIS A 39 -14.11 -3.87 -3.94
N VAL A 40 -12.97 -3.78 -4.62
CA VAL A 40 -12.59 -2.59 -5.37
C VAL A 40 -13.42 -2.54 -6.64
N ASN A 41 -14.10 -1.42 -6.88
CA ASN A 41 -14.64 -1.16 -8.20
C ASN A 41 -13.48 -0.93 -9.17
N GLU A 42 -13.63 -1.51 -10.35
CA GLU A 42 -12.61 -1.66 -11.38
C GLU A 42 -11.76 -0.40 -11.69
N HIS A 43 -12.32 0.81 -11.52
CA HIS A 43 -11.65 2.07 -11.83
C HIS A 43 -10.77 2.63 -10.71
N ASN A 44 -11.00 2.26 -9.45
CA ASN A 44 -10.24 2.77 -8.29
C ASN A 44 -9.28 1.72 -7.70
N GLY A 45 -9.05 0.62 -8.42
CA GLY A 45 -8.14 -0.50 -8.12
C GLY A 45 -6.95 -0.17 -7.24
N ALA A 46 -6.07 0.67 -7.76
CA ALA A 46 -4.81 1.01 -7.10
C ALA A 46 -5.00 1.91 -5.88
N ALA A 47 -5.91 2.88 -5.92
CA ALA A 47 -6.14 3.78 -4.80
C ALA A 47 -6.64 3.00 -3.57
N GLU A 48 -7.63 2.12 -3.77
CA GLU A 48 -8.16 1.27 -2.70
C GLU A 48 -7.11 0.28 -2.17
N THR A 49 -6.28 -0.28 -3.07
CA THR A 49 -5.17 -1.16 -2.68
C THR A 49 -4.18 -0.44 -1.76
N PHE A 50 -3.79 0.78 -2.10
CA PHE A 50 -2.87 1.57 -1.27
C PHE A 50 -3.51 1.96 0.07
N CYS A 51 -4.78 2.37 0.07
CA CYS A 51 -5.49 2.67 1.31
C CYS A 51 -5.57 1.45 2.25
N TYR A 52 -5.84 0.27 1.69
CA TYR A 52 -5.85 -0.98 2.45
C TYR A 52 -4.50 -1.28 3.10
N VAL A 53 -3.42 -1.21 2.31
CA VAL A 53 -2.05 -1.48 2.79
C VAL A 53 -1.61 -0.45 3.83
N GLN A 54 -1.91 0.83 3.62
CA GLN A 54 -1.65 1.89 4.61
C GLN A 54 -2.41 1.67 5.91
N GLY A 55 -3.69 1.25 5.84
CA GLY A 55 -4.50 0.93 7.01
C GLY A 55 -3.92 -0.26 7.79
N TYR A 56 -3.49 -1.31 7.09
CA TYR A 56 -2.84 -2.47 7.70
C TYR A 56 -1.53 -2.10 8.41
N LEU A 57 -0.67 -1.31 7.75
CA LEU A 57 0.55 -0.77 8.35
C LEU A 57 0.25 0.07 9.60
N ALA A 58 -0.72 0.99 9.50
CA ALA A 58 -1.11 1.85 10.62
C ALA A 58 -1.61 1.04 11.82
N GLY A 59 -2.36 -0.04 11.59
CA GLY A 59 -2.79 -0.97 12.63
C GLY A 59 -1.61 -1.65 13.33
N LEU A 60 -0.61 -2.12 12.59
CA LEU A 60 0.59 -2.74 13.14
C LEU A 60 1.43 -1.73 13.93
N VAL A 61 1.65 -0.53 13.39
CA VAL A 61 2.35 0.56 14.09
C VAL A 61 1.63 0.90 15.40
N ALA A 62 0.30 1.06 15.38
CA ALA A 62 -0.47 1.33 16.59
C ALA A 62 -0.35 0.19 17.62
N SER A 63 -0.38 -1.07 17.17
CA SER A 63 -0.25 -2.24 18.03
C SER A 63 1.14 -2.37 18.69
N SER A 64 2.16 -1.79 18.08
CA SER A 64 3.53 -1.77 18.62
C SER A 64 3.71 -0.82 19.81
N GLY A 65 2.70 0.01 20.11
CA GLY A 65 2.76 1.04 21.15
C GLY A 65 3.63 2.25 20.80
N GLN A 66 4.26 2.25 19.62
CA GLN A 66 5.06 3.37 19.14
C GLN A 66 4.19 4.52 18.67
N ARG A 67 4.72 5.75 18.80
CA ARG A 67 4.11 6.98 18.27
C ARG A 67 5.14 7.70 17.39
N PRO A 68 5.44 7.15 16.20
CA PRO A 68 6.35 7.81 15.27
C PRO A 68 5.84 9.21 14.91
N THR A 69 6.79 10.10 14.66
CA THR A 69 6.54 11.43 14.11
C THR A 69 5.97 11.33 12.70
N LYS A 70 5.45 12.45 12.18
CA LYS A 70 4.96 12.51 10.79
C LYS A 70 6.05 12.12 9.78
N ALA A 71 7.28 12.59 9.97
CA ALA A 71 8.39 12.30 9.05
C ALA A 71 8.72 10.80 9.04
N GLU A 72 8.81 10.18 10.21
CA GLU A 72 9.03 8.73 10.33
C GLU A 72 7.88 7.95 9.69
N MET A 73 6.62 8.35 9.92
CA MET A 73 5.48 7.71 9.26
C MET A 73 5.50 7.85 7.74
N ASP A 74 5.86 9.03 7.22
CA ASP A 74 5.97 9.27 5.78
C ASP A 74 7.06 8.36 5.16
N GLU A 75 8.18 8.13 5.85
CA GLU A 75 9.22 7.18 5.44
C GLU A 75 8.72 5.73 5.44
N LEU A 76 8.05 5.27 6.51
CA LEU A 76 7.51 3.91 6.60
C LEU A 76 6.46 3.64 5.51
N VAL A 77 5.59 4.63 5.24
CA VAL A 77 4.59 4.55 4.18
C VAL A 77 5.27 4.51 2.82
N HIS A 78 6.25 5.39 2.57
CA HIS A 78 7.00 5.39 1.32
C HIS A 78 7.69 4.05 1.08
N GLU A 79 8.36 3.49 2.08
CA GLU A 79 9.05 2.21 1.97
C GLU A 79 8.09 1.04 1.73
N THR A 80 6.91 1.06 2.38
CA THR A 80 5.90 0.00 2.25
C THR A 80 5.22 0.04 0.89
N LEU A 81 4.84 1.22 0.40
CA LEU A 81 4.10 1.37 -0.85
C LEU A 81 4.97 1.19 -2.09
N ASN A 82 6.29 1.28 -1.97
CA ASN A 82 7.24 0.93 -3.03
C ASN A 82 7.67 -0.55 -2.99
N ASP A 83 7.04 -1.39 -2.15
CA ASP A 83 7.28 -2.83 -2.20
C ASP A 83 6.72 -3.42 -3.52
N PRO A 84 7.51 -4.25 -4.25
CA PRO A 84 7.07 -4.82 -5.52
C PRO A 84 5.75 -5.58 -5.45
N ASN A 85 5.45 -6.27 -4.34
CA ASN A 85 4.20 -7.02 -4.21
C ASN A 85 3.01 -6.08 -3.99
N VAL A 86 3.22 -4.95 -3.29
CA VAL A 86 2.19 -3.93 -3.13
C VAL A 86 1.89 -3.26 -4.47
N CYS A 87 2.92 -2.96 -5.26
CA CYS A 87 2.75 -2.46 -6.62
C CYS A 87 2.04 -3.47 -7.52
N ASP A 88 2.42 -4.75 -7.48
CA ASP A 88 1.79 -5.81 -8.30
C ASP A 88 0.32 -6.03 -7.90
N MET A 89 0.00 -6.00 -6.60
CA MET A 89 -1.39 -5.97 -6.12
C MET A 89 -2.16 -4.80 -6.73
N ALA A 90 -1.60 -3.59 -6.66
CA ALA A 90 -2.26 -2.40 -7.16
C ALA A 90 -2.54 -2.47 -8.67
N VAL A 91 -1.61 -3.05 -9.45
CA VAL A 91 -1.80 -3.30 -10.88
C VAL A 91 -2.89 -4.34 -11.14
N LYS A 92 -2.87 -5.48 -10.43
CA LYS A 92 -3.87 -6.55 -10.59
C LYS A 92 -5.29 -6.11 -10.22
N MET A 93 -5.41 -5.16 -9.29
CA MET A 93 -6.70 -4.63 -8.85
C MET A 93 -7.21 -3.50 -9.75
N GLN A 94 -6.38 -2.91 -10.61
CA GLN A 94 -6.87 -2.03 -11.66
C GLN A 94 -7.58 -2.87 -12.71
N ALA A 95 -8.79 -2.47 -13.13
CA ALA A 95 -9.34 -3.04 -14.35
C ALA A 95 -8.47 -2.70 -15.55
N ASP A 96 -8.64 -3.50 -16.61
CA ASP A 96 -8.27 -3.12 -17.96
C ASP A 96 -9.03 -1.84 -18.32
N VAL A 97 -8.43 -0.69 -18.01
CA VAL A 97 -8.96 0.60 -18.42
C VAL A 97 -8.75 0.66 -19.92
N LYS A 98 -9.76 0.20 -20.68
CA LYS A 98 -9.92 0.67 -22.04
C LYS A 98 -10.12 2.16 -21.93
N PHE A 99 -9.14 2.95 -22.36
CA PHE A 99 -9.35 4.35 -22.64
C PHE A 99 -10.59 4.43 -23.52
N LEU A 100 -11.69 4.89 -22.96
CA LEU A 100 -12.81 5.32 -23.77
C LEU A 100 -12.29 6.54 -24.50
N ASP A 101 -11.98 6.38 -25.79
CA ASP A 101 -11.74 7.47 -26.75
C ASP A 101 -13.05 8.26 -27.00
N THR A 102 -13.93 8.33 -26.00
CA THR A 102 -15.00 9.31 -25.95
C THR A 102 -14.38 10.59 -25.46
N ARG A 103 -14.20 11.54 -26.39
CA ARG A 103 -14.14 12.96 -26.07
C ARG A 103 -15.23 13.22 -25.03
N TYR A 104 -14.84 13.62 -23.82
CA TYR A 104 -15.80 14.05 -22.82
C TYR A 104 -16.77 15.03 -23.49
N PRO A 105 -18.09 14.82 -23.44
CA PRO A 105 -19.00 15.87 -23.87
C PRO A 105 -18.67 17.10 -23.01
N PRO A 106 -18.60 18.29 -23.63
CA PRO A 106 -18.25 19.50 -22.89
C PRO A 106 -19.17 19.64 -21.69
N ARG A 107 -18.59 19.88 -20.51
CA ARG A 107 -19.37 20.22 -19.31
C ARG A 107 -20.10 21.52 -19.62
N GLU A 108 -21.42 21.45 -19.71
CA GLU A 108 -22.27 22.63 -19.68
C GLU A 108 -22.19 23.23 -18.27
N TYR A 109 -21.72 24.47 -18.17
CA TYR A 109 -21.73 25.29 -16.96
C TYR A 109 -22.91 26.25 -17.00
#